data_AF-L1N0U8-F1
#
_entry.id   AF-L1N0U8-F1
#
_cell.length_a   1.000
_cell.length_b   1.000
_cell.length_c   1.000
_cell.angle_alpha   90.00
_cell.angle_beta   90.00
_cell.angle_gamma   90.00
#
_symmetry.space_group_name_H-M   'P 1'
#
loop_
_entity.id
_entity.type
_entity.pdbx_description
1 polymer ?
#
loop_
_entity_poly.entity_id
_entity_poly.type
_entity_poly.pdbx_seq_one_letter_code
_entity_poly.pdbx_strand_id
1 'polypeptide(L)'
;MKSKNRPDKETYHMAKEFIVAIEIGSSKITGIAGLKSRDGGITVLAVAKEDSSESIRKGVAYNLDRTTSCLKKVISKLRGTLRTEIAYAYVGIGGQSIRSIKNTVIKELPDDTVISQDMVDELMDSNRSMSYPDQEILDAITQEYKVDMQYQLDPVGVQCTHLEGNFLNILWRSSYYRNLKKCLENAQIAIADVYIAPLALADSVLTEAERRSGCVLVDLGAQTTTVSVYYKNILRHLVVLPLGAYNITKDIASLQMEEQDAEYIKRRYASAYTDTKDIDDTLKYSIDQDRSIESHELIRIVEARLDEIISNVKNQIPEEYDGRLLGGLILTGGGAELNNIEEAFRRKIEINKIRTAKFVNQPVSSNHSDITAHNGMMNTVLGLLAKGNLNCAGSEISDDLFGNINHSTSVARPSESLQKPSETPINRQPEKPTPAESDVQTKDTDIVDEEDTKREPGALSKFGKSLKDFISKMASEEE
;
A
#
# COMPACT_ATOMS: atom_id res chain seq x y z
N MET A 1 59.39 38.08 20.67
CA MET A 1 58.15 37.61 21.34
C MET A 1 57.55 36.43 20.56
N LYS A 2 56.71 35.58 21.16
CA LYS A 2 55.98 34.53 20.43
C LYS A 2 54.64 35.08 19.94
N SER A 3 54.48 35.28 18.62
CA SER A 3 53.14 35.32 18.03
C SER A 3 52.63 33.88 17.88
N LYS A 4 51.35 33.64 18.11
CA LYS A 4 50.72 32.32 17.93
C LYS A 4 49.98 32.31 16.60
N ASN A 5 50.34 31.41 15.69
CA ASN A 5 49.36 30.94 14.71
C ASN A 5 48.20 30.29 15.49
N ARG A 6 46.97 30.72 15.19
CA ARG A 6 45.82 29.82 15.30
C ARG A 6 45.70 29.13 13.94
N PRO A 7 45.45 27.81 13.87
CA PRO A 7 44.84 27.25 12.67
C PRO A 7 43.43 27.82 12.53
N ASP A 8 42.97 28.00 11.31
CA ASP A 8 41.59 28.37 11.05
C ASP A 8 40.64 27.25 11.48
N LYS A 9 39.40 27.62 11.82
CA LYS A 9 38.36 26.63 12.09
C LYS A 9 37.84 26.10 10.75
N GLU A 10 38.25 24.90 10.38
CA GLU A 10 37.48 24.09 9.45
C GLU A 10 36.10 23.82 10.07
N THR A 11 35.09 24.53 9.59
CA THR A 11 33.70 24.26 9.95
C THR A 11 33.30 22.98 9.23
N TYR A 12 33.41 21.85 9.91
CA TYR A 12 32.83 20.59 9.45
C TYR A 12 31.31 20.76 9.30
N HIS A 13 30.86 21.03 8.07
CA HIS A 13 29.44 20.90 7.72
C HIS A 13 29.06 19.44 7.85
N MET A 14 28.45 19.09 8.98
CA MET A 14 27.75 17.82 9.15
C MET A 14 26.71 17.74 8.04
N ALA A 15 26.88 16.79 7.12
CA ALA A 15 25.89 16.53 6.08
C ALA A 15 24.55 16.27 6.75
N LYS A 16 23.51 17.01 6.33
CA LYS A 16 22.17 16.80 6.85
C LYS A 16 21.73 15.37 6.54
N GLU A 17 21.11 14.75 7.53
CA GLU A 17 20.55 13.41 7.44
C GLU A 17 19.06 13.51 7.69
N PHE A 18 18.24 13.00 6.77
CA PHE A 18 16.81 12.78 6.97
C PHE A 18 16.26 11.81 5.94
N ILE A 19 15.22 11.08 6.30
CA ILE A 19 14.40 10.29 5.37
C ILE A 19 13.21 11.15 4.93
N VAL A 20 12.83 11.08 3.66
CA VAL A 20 11.58 11.65 3.12
C VAL A 20 10.63 10.54 2.71
N ALA A 21 9.38 10.61 3.17
CA ALA A 21 8.32 9.68 2.79
C ALA A 21 7.08 10.43 2.25
N ILE A 22 6.45 9.90 1.21
CA ILE A 22 5.28 10.47 0.55
C ILE A 22 4.15 9.43 0.47
N GLU A 23 3.00 9.75 1.04
CA GLU A 23 1.75 9.00 0.95
C GLU A 23 0.80 9.67 -0.05
N ILE A 24 0.27 8.90 -1.01
CA ILE A 24 -0.61 9.39 -2.08
C ILE A 24 -2.07 9.00 -1.78
N GLY A 25 -2.70 9.76 -0.88
CA GLY A 25 -4.11 9.62 -0.53
C GLY A 25 -5.06 10.28 -1.53
N SER A 26 -6.35 9.96 -1.44
CA SER A 26 -7.41 10.55 -2.31
C SER A 26 -8.01 11.86 -1.80
N SER A 27 -7.67 12.28 -0.59
CA SER A 27 -8.06 13.56 0.01
C SER A 27 -6.87 14.49 0.24
N LYS A 28 -5.68 13.92 0.46
CA LYS A 28 -4.42 14.64 0.57
C LYS A 28 -3.28 13.79 0.00
N ILE A 29 -2.31 14.42 -0.65
CA ILE A 29 -0.93 13.89 -0.73
C ILE A 29 -0.19 14.43 0.49
N THR A 30 0.43 13.53 1.26
CA THR A 30 1.14 13.86 2.50
C THR A 30 2.61 13.50 2.35
N GLY A 31 3.50 14.49 2.42
CA GLY A 31 4.94 14.27 2.55
C GLY A 31 5.38 14.56 3.99
N ILE A 32 6.28 13.74 4.53
CA ILE A 32 7.00 14.05 5.78
C ILE A 32 8.50 13.87 5.59
N ALA A 33 9.28 14.56 6.41
CA ALA A 33 10.72 14.35 6.53
C ALA A 33 11.11 14.20 7.99
N GLY A 34 12.06 13.33 8.30
CA GLY A 34 12.45 13.05 9.69
C GLY A 34 13.75 12.27 9.86
N LEU A 35 14.27 12.30 11.08
CA LEU A 35 15.36 11.43 11.54
C LEU A 35 14.78 10.07 11.95
N LYS A 36 15.56 9.00 11.74
CA LYS A 36 15.32 7.66 12.27
C LYS A 36 16.53 7.24 13.08
N SER A 37 16.36 6.99 14.38
CA SER A 37 17.42 6.53 15.27
C SER A 37 17.61 5.01 15.17
N ARG A 38 18.75 4.51 15.66
CA ARG A 38 19.17 3.10 15.50
C ARG A 38 18.29 2.10 16.26
N ASP A 39 17.48 2.59 17.20
CA ASP A 39 16.46 1.87 17.96
C ASP A 39 15.06 1.88 17.29
N GLY A 40 14.94 2.49 16.10
CA GLY A 40 13.68 2.63 15.37
C GLY A 40 12.85 3.86 15.78
N GLY A 41 13.32 4.68 16.71
CA GLY A 41 12.67 5.95 17.05
C GLY A 41 12.69 6.95 15.88
N ILE A 42 11.66 7.81 15.80
CA ILE A 42 11.48 8.80 14.73
C ILE A 42 11.41 10.21 15.31
N THR A 43 12.08 11.16 14.65
CA THR A 43 11.92 12.61 14.90
C THR A 43 11.44 13.29 13.63
N VAL A 44 10.15 13.67 13.56
CA VAL A 44 9.59 14.31 12.36
C VAL A 44 9.95 15.80 12.35
N LEU A 45 10.80 16.17 11.39
CA LEU A 45 11.36 17.51 11.19
C LEU A 45 10.42 18.41 10.36
N ALA A 46 9.73 17.85 9.37
CA ALA A 46 8.85 18.59 8.48
C ALA A 46 7.64 17.75 8.05
N VAL A 47 6.50 18.42 7.81
CA VAL A 47 5.27 17.84 7.26
C VAL A 47 4.74 18.78 6.19
N ALA A 48 4.33 18.23 5.05
CA ALA A 48 3.72 18.95 3.95
C ALA A 48 2.47 18.21 3.47
N LYS A 49 1.40 18.96 3.21
CA LYS A 49 0.15 18.46 2.63
C LYS A 49 -0.30 19.32 1.47
N GLU A 50 -0.88 18.68 0.47
CA GLU A 50 -1.69 19.27 -0.60
C GLU A 50 -3.01 18.50 -0.70
N ASP A 51 -4.09 19.18 -1.06
CA ASP A 51 -5.33 18.53 -1.48
C ASP A 51 -5.07 17.69 -2.74
N SER A 52 -5.72 16.54 -2.83
CA SER A 52 -5.62 15.61 -3.96
C SER A 52 -6.96 15.12 -4.50
N SER A 53 -8.09 15.68 -4.04
CA SER A 53 -9.45 15.28 -4.45
C SER A 53 -9.69 15.35 -5.96
N GLU A 54 -9.11 16.34 -6.64
CA GLU A 54 -9.17 16.51 -8.11
C GLU A 54 -8.11 15.71 -8.89
N SER A 55 -7.12 15.11 -8.21
CA SER A 55 -5.93 14.51 -8.85
C SER A 55 -5.82 13.01 -8.64
N ILE A 56 -6.08 12.54 -7.42
CA ILE A 56 -6.06 11.14 -7.00
C ILE A 56 -7.49 10.65 -6.76
N ARG A 57 -7.93 9.67 -7.55
CA ARG A 57 -9.24 9.03 -7.40
C ARG A 57 -9.06 7.60 -6.91
N LYS A 58 -9.65 7.26 -5.76
CA LYS A 58 -9.55 5.94 -5.11
C LYS A 58 -8.10 5.44 -4.97
N GLY A 59 -7.19 6.34 -4.62
CA GLY A 59 -5.75 6.10 -4.43
C GLY A 59 -4.93 5.96 -5.73
N VAL A 60 -5.54 6.22 -6.90
CA VAL A 60 -4.89 6.14 -8.21
C VAL A 60 -4.76 7.54 -8.83
N ALA A 61 -3.62 7.83 -9.45
CA ALA A 61 -3.41 9.05 -10.22
C ALA A 61 -4.35 9.10 -11.44
N TYR A 62 -5.38 9.94 -11.34
CA TYR A 62 -6.44 10.10 -12.34
C TYR A 62 -6.17 11.30 -13.26
N ASN A 63 -5.78 12.45 -12.69
CA ASN A 63 -5.30 13.60 -13.45
C ASN A 63 -3.78 13.75 -13.23
N LEU A 64 -2.99 13.42 -14.26
CA LEU A 64 -1.53 13.34 -14.15
C LEU A 64 -0.89 14.71 -13.89
N ASP A 65 -1.41 15.78 -14.48
CA ASP A 65 -0.86 17.13 -14.37
C ASP A 65 -1.14 17.75 -12.99
N ARG A 66 -2.38 17.60 -12.50
CA ARG A 66 -2.73 17.99 -11.12
C ARG A 66 -1.96 17.16 -10.10
N THR A 67 -1.78 15.86 -10.33
CA THR A 67 -0.97 15.00 -9.45
C THR A 67 0.49 15.48 -9.41
N THR A 68 1.08 15.75 -10.57
CA THR A 68 2.44 16.31 -10.71
C THR A 68 2.57 17.66 -9.99
N SER A 69 1.57 18.53 -10.11
CA SER A 69 1.53 19.83 -9.43
C SER A 69 1.50 19.67 -7.90
N CYS A 70 0.63 18.82 -7.36
CA CYS A 70 0.57 18.55 -5.92
C CYS A 70 1.88 17.94 -5.40
N LEU A 71 2.49 16.98 -6.12
CA LEU A 71 3.80 16.41 -5.78
C LEU A 71 4.90 17.48 -5.71
N LYS A 72 5.01 18.36 -6.71
CA LYS A 72 5.98 19.47 -6.73
C LYS A 72 5.81 20.42 -5.55
N LYS A 73 4.56 20.78 -5.21
CA LYS A 73 4.27 21.64 -4.05
C LYS A 73 4.61 20.97 -2.72
N VAL A 74 4.33 19.67 -2.54
CA VAL A 74 4.70 18.91 -1.33
C VAL A 74 6.21 18.90 -1.13
N ILE A 75 6.98 18.60 -2.18
CA ILE A 75 8.45 18.66 -2.15
C ILE A 75 8.97 20.07 -1.89
N SER A 76 8.40 21.10 -2.54
CA SER A 76 8.77 22.50 -2.32
C SER A 76 8.53 22.95 -0.87
N LYS A 77 7.40 22.58 -0.27
CA LYS A 77 7.09 22.82 1.15
C LYS A 77 8.14 22.16 2.07
N LEU A 78 8.44 20.88 1.88
CA LEU A 78 9.45 20.17 2.68
C LEU A 78 10.84 20.81 2.54
N ARG A 79 11.29 21.11 1.30
CA ARG A 79 12.55 21.82 1.02
C ARG A 79 12.64 23.16 1.76
N GLY A 80 11.56 23.94 1.77
CA GLY A 80 11.47 25.22 2.47
C GLY A 80 11.59 25.09 4.00
N THR A 81 10.98 24.06 4.60
CA THR A 81 11.10 23.79 6.04
C THR A 81 12.50 23.28 6.43
N LEU A 82 13.11 22.43 5.59
CA LEU A 82 14.42 21.80 5.86
C LEU A 82 15.62 22.69 5.47
N ARG A 83 15.40 23.67 4.59
CA ARG A 83 16.44 24.48 3.90
C ARG A 83 17.49 23.60 3.21
N THR A 84 17.03 22.57 2.50
CA THR A 84 17.88 21.56 1.84
C THR A 84 17.12 20.94 0.69
N GLU A 85 17.83 20.60 -0.38
CA GLU A 85 17.30 19.80 -1.47
C GLU A 85 16.87 18.41 -0.99
N ILE A 86 15.93 17.80 -1.72
CA ILE A 86 15.50 16.43 -1.49
C ILE A 86 16.04 15.60 -2.65
N ALA A 87 17.08 14.80 -2.38
CA ALA A 87 17.75 13.97 -3.37
C ALA A 87 16.90 12.76 -3.77
N TYR A 88 16.18 12.17 -2.82
CA TYR A 88 15.32 11.00 -3.03
C TYR A 88 14.07 11.06 -2.13
N ALA A 89 13.02 10.32 -2.46
CA ALA A 89 11.88 10.10 -1.56
C ALA A 89 11.38 8.65 -1.62
N TYR A 90 10.95 8.12 -0.47
CA TYR A 90 10.19 6.87 -0.37
C TYR A 90 8.71 7.14 -0.71
N VAL A 91 8.10 6.29 -1.54
CA VAL A 91 6.71 6.51 -1.99
C VAL A 91 5.82 5.34 -1.57
N GLY A 92 4.74 5.65 -0.87
CA GLY A 92 3.70 4.67 -0.53
C GLY A 92 2.66 4.54 -1.62
N ILE A 93 2.52 3.33 -2.15
CA ILE A 93 1.47 2.96 -3.11
C ILE A 93 0.31 2.25 -2.43
N GLY A 94 -0.89 2.64 -2.80
CA GLY A 94 -2.14 2.11 -2.29
C GLY A 94 -3.23 2.19 -3.36
N GLY A 95 -4.49 2.12 -2.93
CA GLY A 95 -5.61 2.43 -3.82
C GLY A 95 -6.13 1.28 -4.67
N GLN A 96 -7.03 1.64 -5.57
CA GLN A 96 -7.88 0.71 -6.29
C GLN A 96 -7.08 -0.31 -7.11
N SER A 97 -7.62 -1.53 -7.16
CA SER A 97 -7.06 -2.71 -7.84
C SER A 97 -5.86 -3.36 -7.16
N ILE A 98 -5.40 -2.91 -5.99
CA ILE A 98 -4.54 -3.74 -5.13
C ILE A 98 -5.41 -4.85 -4.52
N ARG A 99 -5.04 -6.11 -4.79
CA ARG A 99 -5.66 -7.30 -4.20
C ARG A 99 -4.65 -8.45 -4.10
N SER A 100 -4.80 -9.30 -3.10
CA SER A 100 -4.11 -10.59 -3.01
C SER A 100 -4.85 -11.66 -3.80
N ILE A 101 -4.11 -12.51 -4.52
CA ILE A 101 -4.61 -13.79 -5.05
C ILE A 101 -3.75 -14.93 -4.49
N LYS A 102 -4.35 -16.06 -4.14
CA LYS A 102 -3.60 -17.28 -3.82
C LYS A 102 -3.07 -17.89 -5.12
N ASN A 103 -1.85 -18.41 -5.08
CA ASN A 103 -1.26 -19.19 -6.17
C ASN A 103 -0.45 -20.35 -5.59
N THR A 104 -0.47 -21.48 -6.28
CA THR A 104 0.19 -22.71 -5.83
C THR A 104 1.07 -23.22 -6.97
N VAL A 105 2.32 -23.58 -6.66
CA VAL A 105 3.27 -24.18 -7.62
C VAL A 105 3.69 -25.53 -7.09
N ILE A 106 3.69 -26.54 -7.95
CA ILE A 106 3.99 -27.93 -7.61
C ILE A 106 5.23 -28.38 -8.36
N LYS A 107 6.12 -29.10 -7.68
CA LYS A 107 7.27 -29.79 -8.25
C LYS A 107 7.25 -31.24 -7.78
N GLU A 108 7.05 -32.16 -8.72
CA GLU A 108 7.28 -33.59 -8.49
C GLU A 108 8.79 -33.85 -8.50
N LEU A 109 9.25 -34.71 -7.60
CA LEU A 109 10.66 -35.02 -7.33
C LEU A 109 10.88 -36.54 -7.36
N PRO A 110 12.08 -37.02 -7.75
CA PRO A 110 12.43 -38.43 -7.64
C PRO A 110 12.33 -38.98 -6.21
N ASP A 111 12.17 -40.30 -6.07
CA ASP A 111 12.29 -41.00 -4.79
C ASP A 111 13.60 -40.63 -4.06
N ASP A 112 13.53 -40.58 -2.73
CA ASP A 112 14.63 -40.18 -1.83
C ASP A 112 15.21 -38.77 -2.05
N THR A 113 14.53 -37.88 -2.79
CA THR A 113 14.97 -36.49 -2.95
C THR A 113 14.83 -35.68 -1.66
N VAL A 114 15.95 -35.08 -1.22
CA VAL A 114 15.98 -34.09 -0.13
C VAL A 114 15.86 -32.68 -0.72
N ILE A 115 14.95 -31.88 -0.17
CA ILE A 115 14.64 -30.51 -0.64
C ILE A 115 15.82 -29.58 -0.36
N SER A 116 16.36 -28.94 -1.41
CA SER A 116 17.36 -27.87 -1.29
C SER A 116 16.71 -26.48 -1.28
N GLN A 117 17.48 -25.48 -0.85
CA GLN A 117 17.09 -24.07 -0.94
C GLN A 117 16.77 -23.67 -2.39
N ASP A 118 17.58 -24.12 -3.36
CA ASP A 118 17.37 -23.82 -4.79
C ASP A 118 15.99 -24.30 -5.28
N MET A 119 15.49 -25.44 -4.79
CA MET A 119 14.14 -25.94 -5.12
C MET A 119 13.03 -25.05 -4.56
N VAL A 120 13.25 -24.45 -3.39
CA VAL A 120 12.31 -23.50 -2.76
C VAL A 120 12.28 -22.19 -3.54
N ASP A 121 13.44 -21.72 -3.98
CA ASP A 121 13.58 -20.48 -4.77
C ASP A 121 13.05 -20.65 -6.19
N GLU A 122 13.25 -21.81 -6.83
CA GLU A 122 12.63 -22.17 -8.12
C GLU A 122 11.09 -22.11 -8.07
N LEU A 123 10.46 -22.58 -6.98
CA LEU A 123 9.01 -22.51 -6.79
C LEU A 123 8.54 -21.05 -6.64
N MET A 124 9.28 -20.27 -5.86
CA MET A 124 8.99 -18.85 -5.63
C MET A 124 9.16 -18.02 -6.92
N ASP A 125 10.20 -18.24 -7.71
CA ASP A 125 10.42 -17.51 -8.96
C ASP A 125 9.56 -18.02 -10.13
N SER A 126 9.15 -19.30 -10.13
CA SER A 126 8.05 -19.78 -10.97
C SER A 126 6.74 -19.06 -10.63
N ASN A 127 6.42 -18.94 -9.35
CA ASN A 127 5.25 -18.19 -8.87
C ASN A 127 5.30 -16.70 -9.24
N ARG A 128 6.47 -16.06 -9.12
CA ARG A 128 6.69 -14.66 -9.52
C ARG A 128 6.74 -14.44 -11.03
N SER A 129 6.80 -15.51 -11.82
CA SER A 129 6.71 -15.49 -13.29
C SER A 129 5.28 -15.68 -13.81
N MET A 130 4.28 -15.85 -12.92
CA MET A 130 2.88 -15.99 -13.29
C MET A 130 2.32 -14.72 -13.92
N SER A 131 1.71 -14.85 -15.09
CA SER A 131 1.08 -13.74 -15.82
C SER A 131 -0.40 -13.58 -15.43
N TYR A 132 -0.82 -12.33 -15.22
CA TYR A 132 -2.20 -11.96 -14.89
C TYR A 132 -2.69 -10.86 -15.86
N PRO A 133 -3.81 -11.03 -16.58
CA PRO A 133 -4.28 -10.03 -17.55
C PRO A 133 -4.49 -8.63 -16.94
N ASP A 134 -3.92 -7.60 -17.56
CA ASP A 134 -3.84 -6.21 -17.06
C ASP A 134 -3.15 -6.00 -15.68
N GLN A 135 -2.57 -7.04 -15.07
CA GLN A 135 -2.04 -6.98 -13.70
C GLN A 135 -0.56 -7.42 -13.60
N GLU A 136 0.17 -6.77 -12.69
CA GLU A 136 1.54 -7.09 -12.30
C GLU A 136 1.57 -7.56 -10.84
N ILE A 137 2.45 -8.50 -10.52
CA ILE A 137 2.76 -8.90 -9.14
C ILE A 137 3.65 -7.82 -8.52
N LEU A 138 3.17 -7.15 -7.48
CA LEU A 138 3.97 -6.21 -6.68
C LEU A 138 4.85 -6.93 -5.66
N ASP A 139 4.31 -7.98 -5.05
CA ASP A 139 4.97 -8.80 -4.03
C ASP A 139 4.34 -10.20 -3.99
N ALA A 140 5.09 -11.19 -3.50
CA ALA A 140 4.70 -12.59 -3.42
C ALA A 140 5.09 -13.18 -2.06
N ILE A 141 4.09 -13.44 -1.22
CA ILE A 141 4.27 -13.83 0.18
C ILE A 141 4.02 -15.32 0.35
N THR A 142 5.08 -16.08 0.67
CA THR A 142 4.98 -17.49 1.07
C THR A 142 3.97 -17.69 2.20
N GLN A 143 3.06 -18.65 2.02
CA GLN A 143 2.04 -19.01 3.00
C GLN A 143 2.50 -20.21 3.83
N GLU A 144 2.88 -21.28 3.14
CA GLU A 144 3.35 -22.56 3.65
C GLU A 144 3.76 -23.45 2.46
N TYR A 145 4.68 -24.38 2.70
CA TYR A 145 4.99 -25.46 1.79
C TYR A 145 4.27 -26.72 2.26
N LYS A 146 3.75 -27.52 1.34
CA LYS A 146 3.23 -28.85 1.59
C LYS A 146 4.22 -29.87 1.04
N VAL A 147 4.73 -30.68 1.95
CA VAL A 147 5.75 -31.70 1.75
C VAL A 147 5.02 -33.04 1.84
N ASP A 148 4.80 -33.66 0.68
CA ASP A 148 3.83 -34.73 0.42
C ASP A 148 2.42 -34.40 0.96
N MET A 149 2.15 -34.73 2.23
CA MET A 149 0.87 -34.55 2.92
C MET A 149 0.95 -33.65 4.18
N GLN A 150 2.11 -33.04 4.46
CA GLN A 150 2.34 -32.25 5.68
C GLN A 150 2.71 -30.79 5.35
N TYR A 151 2.03 -29.84 6.01
CA TYR A 151 2.32 -28.41 5.86
C TYR A 151 3.44 -27.94 6.79
N GLN A 152 4.42 -27.22 6.23
CA GLN A 152 5.63 -26.72 6.89
C GLN A 152 5.93 -25.28 6.44
N LEU A 153 6.60 -24.49 7.29
CA LEU A 153 7.00 -23.11 6.93
C LEU A 153 8.40 -23.05 6.28
N ASP A 154 9.27 -23.97 6.70
CA ASP A 154 10.59 -24.21 6.13
C ASP A 154 10.64 -25.71 5.76
N PRO A 155 10.80 -26.05 4.47
CA PRO A 155 10.82 -27.43 4.00
C PRO A 155 12.23 -27.97 3.74
N VAL A 156 13.28 -27.14 3.90
CA VAL A 156 14.64 -27.48 3.46
C VAL A 156 15.23 -28.59 4.32
N GLY A 157 15.89 -29.56 3.68
CA GLY A 157 16.45 -30.73 4.35
C GLY A 157 15.44 -31.83 4.68
N VAL A 158 14.16 -31.67 4.35
CA VAL A 158 13.15 -32.75 4.42
C VAL A 158 13.18 -33.55 3.11
N GLN A 159 12.93 -34.86 3.21
CA GLN A 159 12.79 -35.77 2.06
C GLN A 159 11.32 -35.84 1.62
N CYS A 160 11.04 -35.75 0.31
CA CYS A 160 9.70 -35.94 -0.24
C CYS A 160 9.74 -36.31 -1.73
N THR A 161 8.60 -36.73 -2.29
CA THR A 161 8.41 -36.85 -3.75
C THR A 161 7.50 -35.76 -4.32
N HIS A 162 6.66 -35.12 -3.50
CA HIS A 162 5.77 -34.06 -3.92
C HIS A 162 5.97 -32.78 -3.10
N LEU A 163 6.49 -31.71 -3.73
CA LEU A 163 6.70 -30.41 -3.10
C LEU A 163 5.76 -29.36 -3.68
N GLU A 164 4.86 -28.84 -2.84
CA GLU A 164 3.85 -27.84 -3.20
C GLU A 164 4.13 -26.53 -2.44
N GLY A 165 4.51 -25.46 -3.16
CA GLY A 165 4.65 -24.11 -2.60
C GLY A 165 3.36 -23.30 -2.71
N ASN A 166 2.81 -22.86 -1.59
CA ASN A 166 1.64 -21.98 -1.56
C ASN A 166 2.05 -20.52 -1.30
N PHE A 167 1.57 -19.62 -2.15
CA PHE A 167 1.95 -18.22 -2.19
C PHE A 167 0.71 -17.31 -2.23
N LEU A 168 0.88 -16.07 -1.76
CA LEU A 168 -0.10 -15.00 -1.85
C LEU A 168 0.48 -13.84 -2.65
N ASN A 169 0.07 -13.72 -3.91
CA ASN A 169 0.56 -12.71 -4.84
C ASN A 169 -0.27 -11.43 -4.70
N ILE A 170 0.36 -10.32 -4.36
CA ILE A 170 -0.28 -9.00 -4.29
C ILE A 170 -0.23 -8.40 -5.69
N LEU A 171 -1.38 -8.33 -6.36
CA LEU A 171 -1.52 -7.84 -7.72
C LEU A 171 -1.94 -6.36 -7.74
N TRP A 172 -1.46 -5.61 -8.73
CA TRP A 172 -1.98 -4.28 -9.08
C TRP A 172 -2.11 -4.10 -10.60
N ARG A 173 -2.82 -3.07 -11.06
CA ARG A 173 -3.00 -2.81 -12.50
C ARG A 173 -1.80 -2.06 -13.07
N SER A 174 -1.17 -2.61 -14.11
CA SER A 174 -0.01 -2.03 -14.81
C SER A 174 -0.19 -0.56 -15.19
N SER A 175 -1.40 -0.19 -15.63
CA SER A 175 -1.73 1.18 -16.03
C SER A 175 -1.64 2.19 -14.89
N TYR A 176 -1.96 1.77 -13.65
CA TYR A 176 -1.94 2.65 -12.48
C TYR A 176 -0.49 2.91 -12.02
N TYR A 177 0.35 1.88 -12.01
CA TYR A 177 1.78 2.03 -11.73
C TYR A 177 2.49 2.89 -12.80
N ARG A 178 2.24 2.64 -14.10
CA ARG A 178 2.77 3.48 -15.19
C ARG A 178 2.34 4.94 -15.11
N ASN A 179 1.10 5.22 -14.68
CA ASN A 179 0.62 6.58 -14.47
C ASN A 179 1.34 7.26 -13.31
N LEU A 180 1.50 6.58 -12.18
CA LEU A 180 2.22 7.12 -11.02
C LEU A 180 3.69 7.39 -11.33
N LYS A 181 4.38 6.45 -12.00
CA LYS A 181 5.79 6.64 -12.41
C LYS A 181 5.97 7.92 -13.22
N LYS A 182 5.11 8.15 -14.22
CA LYS A 182 5.10 9.40 -15.01
C LYS A 182 4.88 10.65 -14.16
N CYS A 183 4.00 10.61 -13.15
CA CYS A 183 3.80 11.76 -12.25
C CYS A 183 5.04 12.06 -11.40
N LEU A 184 5.77 11.05 -10.93
CA LEU A 184 6.99 11.22 -10.15
C LEU A 184 8.16 11.71 -11.02
N GLU A 185 8.31 11.16 -12.23
CA GLU A 185 9.27 11.60 -13.26
C GLU A 185 9.01 13.06 -13.66
N ASN A 186 7.77 13.43 -13.99
CA ASN A 186 7.38 14.81 -14.31
C ASN A 186 7.49 15.75 -13.11
N ALA A 187 7.38 15.22 -11.88
CA ALA A 187 7.61 15.95 -10.64
C ALA A 187 9.11 16.18 -10.34
N GLN A 188 10.01 15.52 -11.08
CA GLN A 188 11.45 15.49 -10.84
C GLN A 188 11.82 14.91 -9.46
N ILE A 189 11.03 13.94 -8.99
CA ILE A 189 11.25 13.22 -7.74
C ILE A 189 11.97 11.92 -8.05
N ALA A 190 13.26 11.83 -7.71
CA ALA A 190 13.95 10.56 -7.69
C ALA A 190 13.42 9.70 -6.52
N ILE A 191 13.19 8.42 -6.79
CA ILE A 191 12.55 7.50 -5.85
C ILE A 191 13.66 6.72 -5.13
N ALA A 192 13.58 6.64 -3.80
CA ALA A 192 14.45 5.79 -2.99
C ALA A 192 14.00 4.32 -3.05
N ASP A 193 12.71 4.10 -2.79
CA ASP A 193 12.02 2.81 -2.89
C ASP A 193 10.49 3.04 -2.94
N VAL A 194 9.72 2.02 -3.30
CA VAL A 194 8.25 2.04 -3.40
C VAL A 194 7.63 0.98 -2.50
N TYR A 195 6.89 1.38 -1.47
CA TYR A 195 6.27 0.45 -0.53
C TYR A 195 4.77 0.31 -0.71
N ILE A 196 4.29 -0.94 -0.64
CA ILE A 196 2.86 -1.26 -0.51
C ILE A 196 2.38 -0.68 0.83
N ALA A 197 1.72 0.47 0.77
CA ALA A 197 1.37 1.28 1.93
C ALA A 197 0.52 0.52 2.98
N PRO A 198 -0.42 -0.36 2.61
CA PRO A 198 -1.10 -1.26 3.56
C PRO A 198 -0.17 -2.14 4.41
N LEU A 199 0.97 -2.59 3.87
CA LEU A 199 1.95 -3.40 4.62
C LEU A 199 2.79 -2.54 5.56
N ALA A 200 3.28 -1.39 5.08
CA ALA A 200 4.03 -0.44 5.90
C ALA A 200 3.18 0.12 7.06
N LEU A 201 1.88 0.36 6.81
CA LEU A 201 0.88 0.68 7.83
C LEU A 201 0.73 -0.47 8.83
N ALA A 202 0.50 -1.71 8.36
CA ALA A 202 0.27 -2.87 9.22
C ALA A 202 1.44 -3.16 10.17
N ASP A 203 2.67 -3.13 9.67
CA ASP A 203 3.89 -3.28 10.48
C ASP A 203 4.02 -2.19 11.55
N SER A 204 3.41 -1.02 11.34
CA SER A 204 3.52 0.14 12.24
C SER A 204 2.39 0.23 13.28
N VAL A 205 1.23 -0.39 13.06
CA VAL A 205 0.04 -0.26 13.94
C VAL A 205 -0.44 -1.56 14.58
N LEU A 206 -0.09 -2.72 14.03
CA LEU A 206 -0.38 -4.02 14.62
C LEU A 206 0.71 -4.42 15.61
N THR A 207 0.31 -5.02 16.73
CA THR A 207 1.27 -5.67 17.63
C THR A 207 1.61 -7.09 17.14
N GLU A 208 2.79 -7.61 17.50
CA GLU A 208 3.14 -9.01 17.24
C GLU A 208 2.13 -9.99 17.85
N ALA A 209 1.56 -9.65 19.00
CA ALA A 209 0.53 -10.46 19.65
C ALA A 209 -0.72 -10.57 18.75
N GLU A 210 -1.16 -9.48 18.13
CA GLU A 210 -2.33 -9.47 17.24
C GLU A 210 -2.06 -10.22 15.94
N ARG A 211 -0.94 -9.96 15.26
CA ARG A 211 -0.54 -10.68 14.04
C ARG A 211 -0.38 -12.19 14.26
N ARG A 212 0.18 -12.60 15.41
CA ARG A 212 0.40 -14.00 15.78
C ARG A 212 -0.91 -14.72 16.11
N SER A 213 -1.78 -14.06 16.87
CA SER A 213 -3.09 -14.60 17.29
C SER A 213 -4.16 -14.49 16.20
N GLY A 214 -3.86 -13.77 15.12
CA GLY A 214 -4.73 -13.54 13.97
C GLY A 214 -5.57 -12.28 14.13
N CYS A 215 -5.54 -11.38 13.15
CA CYS A 215 -6.29 -10.13 13.22
C CYS A 215 -6.71 -9.61 11.84
N VAL A 216 -7.79 -8.83 11.82
CA VAL A 216 -8.17 -7.98 10.67
C VAL A 216 -7.64 -6.56 10.93
N LEU A 217 -6.92 -5.99 9.97
CA LEU A 217 -6.63 -4.56 9.92
C LEU A 217 -7.56 -3.90 8.88
N VAL A 218 -8.21 -2.81 9.27
CA VAL A 218 -9.15 -2.06 8.44
C VAL A 218 -8.71 -0.59 8.41
N ASP A 219 -8.16 -0.15 7.29
CA ASP A 219 -7.83 1.26 7.04
C ASP A 219 -8.99 1.95 6.33
N LEU A 220 -9.79 2.71 7.09
CA LEU A 220 -10.96 3.42 6.59
C LEU A 220 -10.54 4.81 6.09
N GLY A 221 -10.04 4.85 4.86
CA GLY A 221 -9.62 6.05 4.16
C GLY A 221 -10.80 6.86 3.57
N ALA A 222 -10.45 7.90 2.79
CA ALA A 222 -11.43 8.79 2.18
C ALA A 222 -12.25 8.09 1.08
N GLN A 223 -11.62 7.64 -0.02
CA GLN A 223 -12.31 7.02 -1.16
C GLN A 223 -12.12 5.49 -1.23
N THR A 224 -11.45 4.90 -0.25
CA THR A 224 -11.08 3.49 -0.19
C THR A 224 -11.04 2.98 1.24
N THR A 225 -11.36 1.70 1.41
CA THR A 225 -11.22 0.97 2.67
C THR A 225 -10.31 -0.23 2.42
N THR A 226 -9.17 -0.30 3.09
CA THR A 226 -8.25 -1.45 2.92
C THR A 226 -8.51 -2.48 4.00
N VAL A 227 -8.65 -3.74 3.61
CA VAL A 227 -8.75 -4.87 4.54
C VAL A 227 -7.53 -5.77 4.38
N SER A 228 -6.83 -6.02 5.49
CA SER A 228 -5.71 -6.97 5.55
C SER A 228 -5.97 -8.00 6.66
N VAL A 229 -5.93 -9.29 6.34
CA VAL A 229 -6.04 -10.37 7.33
C VAL A 229 -4.67 -10.99 7.57
N TYR A 230 -4.25 -11.05 8.83
CA TYR A 230 -3.04 -11.73 9.27
C TYR A 230 -3.42 -12.94 10.13
N TYR A 231 -2.65 -14.03 10.04
CA TYR A 231 -2.75 -15.18 10.93
C TYR A 231 -1.40 -15.88 11.04
N LYS A 232 -0.98 -16.23 12.26
CA LYS A 232 0.38 -16.75 12.56
C LYS A 232 1.49 -15.85 11.99
N ASN A 233 1.38 -14.53 12.17
CA ASN A 233 2.26 -13.46 11.65
C ASN A 233 2.28 -13.24 10.12
N ILE A 234 1.79 -14.20 9.33
CA ILE A 234 1.76 -14.17 7.87
C ILE A 234 0.53 -13.38 7.38
N LEU A 235 0.68 -12.61 6.30
CA LEU A 235 -0.45 -11.99 5.59
C LEU A 235 -1.20 -13.06 4.81
N ARG A 236 -2.50 -13.19 5.04
CA ARG A 236 -3.38 -14.21 4.45
C ARG A 236 -4.39 -13.66 3.45
N HIS A 237 -4.73 -12.38 3.56
CA HIS A 237 -5.56 -11.65 2.60
C HIS A 237 -5.23 -10.16 2.62
N LEU A 238 -5.30 -9.50 1.45
CA LEU A 238 -5.21 -8.04 1.30
C LEU A 238 -6.11 -7.58 0.16
N VAL A 239 -6.95 -6.57 0.38
CA VAL A 239 -7.78 -5.97 -0.67
C VAL A 239 -8.07 -4.50 -0.37
N VAL A 240 -8.05 -3.67 -1.41
CA VAL A 240 -8.48 -2.26 -1.33
C VAL A 240 -9.87 -2.11 -1.94
N LEU A 241 -10.87 -1.98 -1.07
CA LEU A 241 -12.26 -1.73 -1.45
C LEU A 241 -12.42 -0.30 -1.99
N PRO A 242 -13.11 -0.09 -3.12
CA PRO A 242 -13.25 1.21 -3.77
C PRO A 242 -14.38 2.08 -3.16
N LEU A 243 -14.49 2.09 -1.83
CA LEU A 243 -15.56 2.69 -1.01
C LEU A 243 -14.93 3.22 0.29
N GLY A 244 -15.34 4.37 0.83
CA GLY A 244 -14.75 4.93 2.07
C GLY A 244 -15.52 6.12 2.67
N ALA A 245 -14.92 6.82 3.63
CA ALA A 245 -15.57 7.88 4.43
C ALA A 245 -16.00 9.14 3.65
N TYR A 246 -15.65 9.26 2.38
CA TYR A 246 -16.14 10.28 1.43
C TYR A 246 -17.48 9.88 0.77
N ASN A 247 -17.83 8.60 0.76
CA ASN A 247 -19.17 8.17 0.35
C ASN A 247 -20.23 8.71 1.32
N ILE A 248 -19.95 8.70 2.63
CA ILE A 248 -20.78 9.33 3.66
C ILE A 248 -20.99 10.83 3.34
N THR A 249 -19.93 11.53 2.93
CA THR A 249 -20.01 12.94 2.50
C THR A 249 -20.91 13.12 1.28
N LYS A 250 -20.83 12.23 0.28
CA LYS A 250 -21.67 12.27 -0.92
C LYS A 250 -23.14 12.05 -0.62
N ASP A 251 -23.46 11.17 0.32
CA ASP A 251 -24.85 10.90 0.70
C ASP A 251 -25.44 12.06 1.51
N ILE A 252 -24.67 12.68 2.42
CA ILE A 252 -25.08 13.90 3.12
C ILE A 252 -25.28 15.06 2.12
N ALA A 253 -24.39 15.21 1.14
CA ALA A 253 -24.54 16.20 0.07
C ALA A 253 -25.80 16.01 -0.80
N SER A 254 -26.36 14.79 -0.86
CA SER A 254 -27.61 14.54 -1.59
C SER A 254 -28.82 15.28 -1.01
N LEU A 255 -28.74 15.74 0.25
CA LEU A 255 -29.70 16.63 0.91
C LEU A 255 -29.55 18.11 0.47
N GLN A 256 -29.25 18.33 -0.82
CA GLN A 256 -29.19 19.66 -1.45
C GLN A 256 -28.21 20.63 -0.76
N MET A 257 -27.02 20.13 -0.40
CA MET A 257 -25.92 20.94 0.13
C MET A 257 -24.59 20.66 -0.57
N GLU A 258 -23.67 21.62 -0.52
CA GLU A 258 -22.35 21.48 -1.14
C GLU A 258 -21.51 20.43 -0.41
N GLU A 259 -20.54 19.82 -1.10
CA GLU A 259 -19.69 18.79 -0.47
C GLU A 259 -18.84 19.31 0.69
N GLN A 260 -18.56 20.62 0.71
CA GLN A 260 -17.87 21.29 1.81
C GLN A 260 -18.77 21.42 3.04
N ASP A 261 -20.05 21.78 2.84
CA ASP A 261 -21.09 21.79 3.89
C ASP A 261 -21.26 20.36 4.44
N ALA A 262 -21.39 19.37 3.56
CA ALA A 262 -21.58 17.97 3.92
C ALA A 262 -20.40 17.40 4.72
N GLU A 263 -19.16 17.73 4.34
CA GLU A 263 -17.96 17.31 5.10
C GLU A 263 -17.89 17.99 6.47
N TYR A 264 -18.31 19.26 6.56
CA TYR A 264 -18.40 19.99 7.83
C TYR A 264 -19.47 19.38 8.76
N ILE A 265 -20.69 19.14 8.26
CA ILE A 265 -21.77 18.46 9.00
C ILE A 265 -21.30 17.08 9.47
N LYS A 266 -20.71 16.26 8.58
CA LYS A 266 -20.19 14.94 8.92
C LYS A 266 -19.14 15.01 10.03
N ARG A 267 -18.11 15.85 9.88
CA ARG A 267 -17.01 15.96 10.85
C ARG A 267 -17.40 16.57 12.19
N ARG A 268 -18.57 17.22 12.29
CA ARG A 268 -19.03 17.91 13.50
C ARG A 268 -20.15 17.20 14.24
N TYR A 269 -21.04 16.49 13.53
CA TYR A 269 -22.29 15.97 14.10
C TYR A 269 -22.55 14.49 13.82
N ALA A 270 -21.90 13.86 12.84
CA ALA A 270 -22.19 12.48 12.50
C ALA A 270 -21.62 11.46 13.51
N SER A 271 -22.34 10.36 13.67
CA SER A 271 -21.94 9.19 14.44
C SER A 271 -22.02 7.94 13.57
N ALA A 272 -21.11 6.99 13.78
CA ALA A 272 -21.14 5.69 13.13
C ALA A 272 -22.22 4.77 13.68
N TYR A 273 -22.68 5.03 14.91
CA TYR A 273 -23.77 4.33 15.57
C TYR A 273 -24.42 5.21 16.64
N THR A 274 -25.75 5.14 16.73
CA THR A 274 -26.60 5.90 17.65
C THR A 274 -27.58 4.95 18.33
N ASP A 275 -27.70 5.02 19.65
CA ASP A 275 -28.72 4.26 20.36
C ASP A 275 -30.10 4.88 20.11
N THR A 276 -31.12 4.05 19.90
CA THR A 276 -32.49 4.51 19.67
C THR A 276 -33.02 5.39 20.80
N LYS A 277 -32.49 5.24 22.03
CA LYS A 277 -32.82 6.10 23.18
C LYS A 277 -32.21 7.51 23.11
N ASP A 278 -31.16 7.69 22.30
CA ASP A 278 -30.35 8.92 22.20
C ASP A 278 -30.73 9.74 20.93
N ILE A 279 -31.74 9.32 20.17
CA ILE A 279 -32.27 10.02 18.98
C ILE A 279 -33.24 11.13 19.43
N ASP A 280 -32.94 12.37 19.05
CA ASP A 280 -33.84 13.51 19.17
C ASP A 280 -34.37 13.92 17.78
N ASP A 281 -35.64 13.59 17.51
CA ASP A 281 -36.31 13.93 16.25
C ASP A 281 -36.48 15.45 16.04
N THR A 282 -36.39 16.24 17.12
CA THR A 282 -36.54 17.71 17.07
C THR A 282 -35.22 18.44 16.82
N LEU A 283 -34.08 17.78 17.06
CA LEU A 283 -32.75 18.36 16.90
C LEU A 283 -32.44 18.62 15.43
N LYS A 284 -31.96 19.83 15.13
CA LYS A 284 -31.51 20.23 13.78
C LYS A 284 -30.12 20.85 13.83
N TYR A 285 -29.33 20.57 12.81
CA TYR A 285 -28.01 21.16 12.62
C TYR A 285 -28.07 22.21 11.51
N SER A 286 -27.71 23.45 11.82
CA SER A 286 -27.57 24.51 10.82
C SER A 286 -26.48 24.17 9.80
N ILE A 287 -26.84 24.29 8.53
CA ILE A 287 -25.91 24.25 7.38
C ILE A 287 -25.40 25.69 7.17
N ASP A 288 -26.32 26.65 7.08
CA ASP A 288 -26.05 28.08 7.03
C ASP A 288 -27.08 28.86 7.86
N GLN A 289 -27.45 30.09 7.46
CA GLN A 289 -28.42 30.93 8.17
C GLN A 289 -29.88 30.49 7.95
N ASP A 290 -30.20 29.92 6.79
CA ASP A 290 -31.57 29.59 6.38
C ASP A 290 -31.79 28.07 6.22
N ARG A 291 -30.73 27.30 5.93
CA ARG A 291 -30.79 25.84 5.74
C ARG A 291 -30.36 25.07 6.99
N SER A 292 -31.06 23.97 7.29
CA SER A 292 -30.70 23.02 8.35
C SER A 292 -31.07 21.58 7.95
N ILE A 293 -30.39 20.62 8.58
CA ILE A 293 -30.62 19.17 8.46
C ILE A 293 -31.16 18.62 9.79
N GLU A 294 -32.14 17.71 9.73
CA GLU A 294 -32.73 17.06 10.91
C GLU A 294 -31.80 15.93 11.40
N SER A 295 -31.62 15.80 12.71
CA SER A 295 -30.60 14.90 13.29
C SER A 295 -30.85 13.44 12.93
N HIS A 296 -32.11 12.99 12.99
CA HIS A 296 -32.50 11.63 12.62
C HIS A 296 -32.19 11.30 11.15
N GLU A 297 -32.24 12.28 10.24
CA GLU A 297 -31.91 12.10 8.82
C GLU A 297 -30.39 11.96 8.61
N LEU A 298 -29.59 12.76 9.33
CA LEU A 298 -28.13 12.61 9.33
C LEU A 298 -27.72 11.22 9.85
N ILE A 299 -28.31 10.80 10.96
CA ILE A 299 -28.09 9.47 11.56
C ILE A 299 -28.42 8.37 10.53
N ARG A 300 -29.62 8.41 9.94
CA ARG A 300 -30.08 7.44 8.94
C ARG A 300 -29.11 7.29 7.76
N ILE A 301 -28.65 8.41 7.21
CA ILE A 301 -27.74 8.41 6.06
C ILE A 301 -26.35 7.84 6.44
N VAL A 302 -25.79 8.29 7.55
CA VAL A 302 -24.44 7.91 7.97
C VAL A 302 -24.38 6.44 8.33
N GLU A 303 -25.34 5.94 9.12
CA GLU A 303 -25.39 4.53 9.53
C GLU A 303 -25.66 3.62 8.33
N ALA A 304 -26.54 3.99 7.39
CA ALA A 304 -26.79 3.20 6.19
C ALA A 304 -25.54 3.03 5.30
N ARG A 305 -24.73 4.09 5.13
CA ARG A 305 -23.47 3.97 4.37
C ARG A 305 -22.41 3.19 5.13
N LEU A 306 -22.35 3.32 6.46
CA LEU A 306 -21.41 2.53 7.25
C LEU A 306 -21.78 1.05 7.32
N ASP A 307 -23.07 0.71 7.36
CA ASP A 307 -23.54 -0.67 7.23
C ASP A 307 -23.07 -1.32 5.92
N GLU A 308 -23.12 -0.59 4.80
CA GLU A 308 -22.56 -1.07 3.53
C GLU A 308 -21.04 -1.26 3.61
N ILE A 309 -20.30 -0.29 4.16
CA ILE A 309 -18.83 -0.38 4.32
C ILE A 309 -18.46 -1.59 5.19
N ILE A 310 -19.08 -1.74 6.36
CA ILE A 310 -18.81 -2.79 7.33
C ILE A 310 -19.20 -4.16 6.77
N SER A 311 -20.33 -4.26 6.05
CA SER A 311 -20.73 -5.50 5.36
C SER A 311 -19.73 -5.90 4.27
N ASN A 312 -19.25 -4.94 3.46
CA ASN A 312 -18.21 -5.21 2.47
C ASN A 312 -16.91 -5.67 3.13
N VAL A 313 -16.51 -5.05 4.27
CA VAL A 313 -15.32 -5.46 5.05
C VAL A 313 -15.47 -6.86 5.63
N LYS A 314 -16.62 -7.21 6.22
CA LYS A 314 -16.90 -8.58 6.71
C LYS A 314 -16.72 -9.61 5.60
N ASN A 315 -17.23 -9.30 4.41
CA ASN A 315 -17.12 -10.16 3.22
C ASN A 315 -15.69 -10.28 2.64
N GLN A 316 -14.68 -9.56 3.17
CA GLN A 316 -13.27 -9.76 2.82
C GLN A 316 -12.49 -10.61 3.84
N ILE A 317 -13.14 -11.08 4.91
CA ILE A 317 -12.54 -12.04 5.85
C ILE A 317 -12.70 -13.44 5.20
N PRO A 318 -11.60 -14.16 4.87
CA PRO A 318 -11.73 -15.49 4.29
C PRO A 318 -12.27 -16.49 5.32
N GLU A 319 -13.22 -17.32 4.90
CA GLU A 319 -13.92 -18.33 5.74
C GLU A 319 -12.95 -19.24 6.52
N GLU A 320 -11.80 -19.57 5.94
CA GLU A 320 -10.74 -20.37 6.58
C GLU A 320 -10.12 -19.71 7.84
N TYR A 321 -10.38 -18.43 8.10
CA TYR A 321 -9.97 -17.69 9.30
C TYR A 321 -11.16 -17.25 10.18
N ASP A 322 -12.40 -17.51 9.80
CA ASP A 322 -13.54 -17.06 10.60
C ASP A 322 -13.54 -17.78 11.98
N GLY A 323 -13.94 -17.04 13.02
CA GLY A 323 -13.79 -17.43 14.43
C GLY A 323 -12.34 -17.63 14.93
N ARG A 324 -11.31 -17.53 14.09
CA ARG A 324 -9.89 -17.82 14.44
C ARG A 324 -9.04 -16.58 14.71
N LEU A 325 -9.54 -15.38 14.44
CA LEU A 325 -8.80 -14.12 14.55
C LEU A 325 -8.82 -13.56 15.99
N LEU A 326 -8.17 -14.27 16.92
CA LEU A 326 -8.17 -13.96 18.36
C LEU A 326 -7.46 -12.64 18.73
N GLY A 327 -6.62 -12.11 17.84
CA GLY A 327 -6.05 -10.77 17.92
C GLY A 327 -7.07 -9.65 17.68
N GLY A 328 -8.21 -9.94 17.06
CA GLY A 328 -9.32 -9.00 16.88
C GLY A 328 -9.30 -8.18 15.60
N LEU A 329 -10.10 -7.10 15.57
CA LEU A 329 -10.19 -6.14 14.47
C LEU A 329 -9.58 -4.80 14.89
N ILE A 330 -8.68 -4.28 14.07
CA ILE A 330 -7.97 -3.01 14.30
C ILE A 330 -8.42 -2.02 13.22
N LEU A 331 -9.06 -0.93 13.64
CA LEU A 331 -9.45 0.19 12.79
C LEU A 331 -8.30 1.21 12.70
N THR A 332 -8.14 1.89 11.56
CA THR A 332 -7.21 3.01 11.36
C THR A 332 -7.71 3.90 10.21
N GLY A 333 -7.04 5.02 9.95
CA GLY A 333 -7.40 5.95 8.88
C GLY A 333 -8.44 6.99 9.31
N GLY A 334 -8.62 8.04 8.49
CA GLY A 334 -9.39 9.22 8.87
C GLY A 334 -10.90 9.00 9.07
N GLY A 335 -11.47 7.90 8.57
CA GLY A 335 -12.84 7.51 8.87
C GLY A 335 -13.01 6.75 10.19
N ALA A 336 -11.92 6.21 10.77
CA ALA A 336 -11.92 5.61 12.10
C ALA A 336 -11.94 6.64 13.25
N GLU A 337 -12.00 7.93 12.91
CA GLU A 337 -12.24 9.04 13.85
C GLU A 337 -13.72 9.46 13.92
N LEU A 338 -14.62 8.77 13.22
CA LEU A 338 -16.06 8.99 13.38
C LEU A 338 -16.53 8.46 14.75
N ASN A 339 -17.41 9.20 15.43
CA ASN A 339 -17.92 8.82 16.75
C ASN A 339 -18.52 7.41 16.73
N ASN A 340 -18.33 6.64 17.80
CA ASN A 340 -18.86 5.28 17.97
C ASN A 340 -18.46 4.22 16.89
N ILE A 341 -17.43 4.46 16.07
CA ILE A 341 -17.05 3.54 14.97
C ILE A 341 -16.75 2.10 15.44
N GLU A 342 -16.12 1.92 16.61
CA GLU A 342 -15.87 0.59 17.16
C GLU A 342 -17.17 -0.16 17.50
N GLU A 343 -18.22 0.55 17.93
CA GLU A 343 -19.52 -0.04 18.26
C GLU A 343 -20.31 -0.40 17.01
N ALA A 344 -20.25 0.42 15.96
CA ALA A 344 -20.81 0.10 14.65
C ALA A 344 -20.24 -1.22 14.10
N PHE A 345 -18.91 -1.38 14.16
CA PHE A 345 -18.25 -2.63 13.77
C PHE A 345 -18.62 -3.81 14.70
N ARG A 346 -18.64 -3.60 16.03
CA ARG A 346 -18.94 -4.61 17.05
C ARG A 346 -20.34 -5.22 16.93
N ARG A 347 -21.30 -4.47 16.38
CA ARG A 347 -22.69 -4.92 16.15
C ARG A 347 -22.91 -5.71 14.86
N LYS A 348 -21.91 -5.77 13.97
CA LYS A 348 -22.07 -6.30 12.60
C LYS A 348 -21.06 -7.41 12.28
N ILE A 349 -19.89 -7.39 12.93
CA ILE A 349 -18.82 -8.37 12.76
C ILE A 349 -18.65 -9.18 14.06
N GLU A 350 -18.59 -10.51 13.94
CA GLU A 350 -18.51 -11.47 15.06
C GLU A 350 -17.09 -11.56 15.66
N ILE A 351 -16.44 -10.41 15.86
CA ILE A 351 -15.10 -10.28 16.43
C ILE A 351 -15.18 -9.44 17.71
N ASN A 352 -15.09 -10.09 18.87
CA ASN A 352 -15.30 -9.47 20.18
C ASN A 352 -14.29 -8.37 20.53
N LYS A 353 -13.02 -8.52 20.11
CA LYS A 353 -11.96 -7.53 20.35
C LYS A 353 -11.87 -6.58 19.16
N ILE A 354 -12.29 -5.33 19.36
CA ILE A 354 -12.14 -4.24 18.38
C ILE A 354 -11.41 -3.06 19.04
N ARG A 355 -10.50 -2.40 18.31
CA ARG A 355 -9.84 -1.16 18.72
C ARG A 355 -9.53 -0.24 17.54
N THR A 356 -9.51 1.07 17.74
CA THR A 356 -8.89 2.02 16.79
C THR A 356 -7.40 2.25 17.12
N ALA A 357 -6.53 2.00 16.15
CA ALA A 357 -5.11 2.34 16.18
C ALA A 357 -4.91 3.84 15.88
N LYS A 358 -5.10 4.67 16.91
CA LYS A 358 -4.96 6.14 16.81
C LYS A 358 -3.54 6.64 16.47
N PHE A 359 -2.51 5.82 16.70
CA PHE A 359 -1.13 6.14 16.36
C PHE A 359 -0.30 4.88 16.05
N VAL A 360 0.95 5.06 15.63
CA VAL A 360 1.93 3.98 15.42
C VAL A 360 2.57 3.49 16.73
N ASN A 361 3.03 2.24 16.74
CA ASN A 361 3.61 1.58 17.92
C ASN A 361 5.06 2.01 18.23
N GLN A 362 5.79 2.52 17.23
CA GLN A 362 7.17 2.98 17.37
C GLN A 362 7.25 4.39 18.00
N PRO A 363 8.31 4.74 18.75
CA PRO A 363 8.45 6.07 19.32
C PRO A 363 8.54 7.15 18.23
N VAL A 364 7.66 8.15 18.27
CA VAL A 364 7.70 9.31 17.38
C VAL A 364 7.72 10.59 18.21
N SER A 365 8.62 11.51 17.86
CA SER A 365 8.65 12.87 18.40
C SER A 365 8.43 13.90 17.29
N SER A 366 7.64 14.93 17.57
CA SER A 366 7.47 16.09 16.69
C SER A 366 6.77 17.22 17.43
N ASN A 367 6.96 18.46 16.96
CA ASN A 367 6.17 19.62 17.37
C ASN A 367 5.04 19.93 16.37
N HIS A 368 4.87 19.12 15.31
CA HIS A 368 3.87 19.36 14.27
C HIS A 368 2.49 18.82 14.68
N SER A 369 1.46 19.68 14.64
CA SER A 369 0.12 19.39 15.18
C SER A 369 -0.53 18.13 14.58
N ASP A 370 -0.39 17.90 13.27
CA ASP A 370 -0.87 16.67 12.61
C ASP A 370 -0.26 15.38 13.16
N ILE A 371 0.99 15.42 13.66
CA ILE A 371 1.64 14.24 14.25
C ILE A 371 1.13 14.04 15.67
N THR A 372 1.11 15.10 16.47
CA THR A 372 0.65 15.06 17.89
C THR A 372 -0.86 14.89 18.05
N ALA A 373 -1.64 14.92 16.96
CA ALA A 373 -3.09 14.77 16.99
C ALA A 373 -3.56 13.34 17.29
N HIS A 374 -2.71 12.32 17.07
CA HIS A 374 -2.98 10.90 17.33
C HIS A 374 -4.41 10.47 16.90
N ASN A 375 -4.70 10.63 15.61
CA ASN A 375 -6.03 10.44 15.03
C ASN A 375 -6.03 9.51 13.81
N GLY A 376 -5.06 8.60 13.72
CA GLY A 376 -4.89 7.63 12.62
C GLY A 376 -4.45 8.22 11.27
N MET A 377 -4.73 9.51 10.98
CA MET A 377 -4.56 10.16 9.67
C MET A 377 -3.11 10.31 9.18
N MET A 378 -2.13 9.91 10.00
CA MET A 378 -0.69 9.97 9.69
C MET A 378 0.01 8.62 9.84
N ASN A 379 -0.69 7.55 10.23
CA ASN A 379 -0.08 6.24 10.51
C ASN A 379 0.64 5.66 9.30
N THR A 380 0.02 5.75 8.12
CA THR A 380 0.56 5.24 6.86
C THR A 380 1.86 5.95 6.49
N VAL A 381 1.86 7.29 6.39
CA VAL A 381 3.08 8.05 6.08
C VAL A 381 4.19 7.91 7.14
N LEU A 382 3.84 7.74 8.43
CA LEU A 382 4.82 7.43 9.48
C LEU A 382 5.45 6.04 9.27
N GLY A 383 4.65 5.04 8.89
CA GLY A 383 5.15 3.70 8.56
C GLY A 383 6.03 3.66 7.31
N LEU A 384 5.72 4.48 6.30
CA LEU A 384 6.59 4.66 5.13
C LEU A 384 7.96 5.23 5.50
N LEU A 385 8.02 6.22 6.40
CA LEU A 385 9.28 6.76 6.90
C LEU A 385 10.03 5.74 7.77
N ALA A 386 9.32 4.94 8.58
CA ALA A 386 9.91 3.87 9.37
C ALA A 386 10.61 2.79 8.53
N LYS A 387 10.08 2.50 7.33
CA LYS A 387 10.72 1.59 6.36
C LYS A 387 11.98 2.18 5.71
N GLY A 388 12.08 3.50 5.59
CA GLY A 388 13.22 4.16 4.94
C GLY A 388 14.55 3.93 5.66
N ASN A 389 15.64 3.82 4.88
CA ASN A 389 17.00 3.58 5.38
C ASN A 389 18.08 4.41 4.65
N LEU A 390 17.79 4.99 3.49
CA LEU A 390 18.68 5.88 2.74
C LEU A 390 18.52 7.33 3.21
N ASN A 391 19.63 8.09 3.24
CA ASN A 391 19.56 9.53 3.43
C ASN A 391 18.96 10.20 2.17
N CYS A 392 17.88 10.96 2.36
CA CYS A 392 17.16 11.69 1.33
C CYS A 392 17.63 13.14 1.15
N ALA A 393 18.56 13.62 1.99
CA ALA A 393 19.09 14.98 1.89
C ALA A 393 19.97 15.19 0.65
N GLY A 394 19.72 16.29 -0.07
CA GLY A 394 20.61 16.80 -1.12
C GLY A 394 21.52 17.93 -0.61
N SER A 395 21.95 18.81 -1.52
CA SER A 395 22.69 20.03 -1.19
C SER A 395 21.88 20.99 -0.31
N GLU A 396 22.56 21.80 0.50
CA GLU A 396 21.90 22.89 1.23
C GLU A 396 21.36 23.96 0.26
N ILE A 397 20.26 24.62 0.64
CA ILE A 397 19.68 25.73 -0.14
C ILE A 397 20.21 27.03 0.46
N SER A 398 20.99 27.79 -0.31
CA SER A 398 21.44 29.14 0.07
C SER A 398 20.43 30.19 -0.40
N ASP A 399 20.22 31.23 0.42
CA ASP A 399 19.35 32.37 0.12
C ASP A 399 20.05 33.43 -0.79
N ASP A 400 21.16 33.07 -1.44
CA ASP A 400 21.98 33.97 -2.27
C ASP A 400 21.31 34.25 -3.62
N LEU A 401 20.53 35.34 -3.67
CA LEU A 401 19.76 35.79 -4.83
C LEU A 401 20.58 36.06 -6.13
N PHE A 402 21.91 36.02 -6.05
CA PHE A 402 22.85 36.17 -7.16
C PHE A 402 24.00 35.12 -7.12
N GLY A 403 23.70 33.88 -6.73
CA GLY A 403 24.65 32.76 -6.73
C GLY A 403 24.78 32.04 -8.09
N ASN A 404 25.90 32.23 -8.78
CA ASN A 404 26.40 31.55 -10.00
C ASN A 404 25.54 30.43 -10.65
N ILE A 405 25.12 30.66 -11.90
CA ILE A 405 24.68 29.60 -12.81
C ILE A 405 25.90 28.75 -13.22
N ASN A 406 26.15 27.65 -12.50
CA ASN A 406 26.81 26.44 -13.03
C ASN A 406 26.88 25.32 -11.98
N HIS A 407 25.92 24.40 -12.00
CA HIS A 407 26.18 22.98 -11.74
C HIS A 407 25.00 22.12 -12.26
N SER A 408 25.18 21.52 -13.44
CA SER A 408 24.31 20.45 -13.92
C SER A 408 24.71 19.14 -13.24
N THR A 409 24.30 18.96 -11.98
CA THR A 409 24.61 17.75 -11.21
C THR A 409 23.84 16.56 -11.80
N SER A 410 24.51 15.77 -12.64
CA SER A 410 24.03 14.47 -13.06
C SER A 410 23.97 13.54 -11.84
N VAL A 411 22.80 13.46 -11.21
CA VAL A 411 22.56 12.49 -10.12
C VAL A 411 22.74 11.10 -10.73
N ALA A 412 23.82 10.42 -10.35
CA ALA A 412 24.05 9.05 -10.75
C ALA A 412 22.90 8.21 -10.18
N ARG A 413 22.12 7.59 -11.07
CA ARG A 413 21.14 6.58 -10.62
C ARG A 413 21.91 5.49 -9.86
N PRO A 414 21.42 5.02 -8.71
CA PRO A 414 21.69 3.66 -8.29
C PRO A 414 21.41 2.71 -9.47
N SER A 415 22.25 1.69 -9.67
CA SER A 415 22.11 0.76 -10.80
C SER A 415 20.71 0.16 -10.87
N GLU A 416 20.19 -0.05 -12.08
CA GLU A 416 18.88 -0.69 -12.28
C GLU A 416 18.93 -2.19 -11.93
N SER A 417 18.85 -2.46 -10.63
CA SER A 417 18.65 -3.77 -10.02
C SER A 417 17.42 -3.69 -9.12
N LEU A 418 16.23 -3.76 -9.72
CA LEU A 418 14.96 -4.00 -9.02
C LEU A 418 14.95 -5.46 -8.50
N GLN A 419 15.76 -5.72 -7.48
CA GLN A 419 15.74 -6.98 -6.76
C GLN A 419 14.61 -6.99 -5.73
N LYS A 420 14.00 -8.17 -5.59
CA LYS A 420 12.88 -8.46 -4.69
C LYS A 420 13.40 -8.44 -3.22
N PRO A 421 12.54 -8.32 -2.19
CA PRO A 421 12.98 -7.99 -0.83
C PRO A 421 13.99 -8.97 -0.18
N SER A 422 15.26 -8.52 -0.11
CA SER A 422 16.31 -8.82 0.88
C SER A 422 16.47 -10.25 1.44
N GLU A 423 17.58 -10.89 1.07
CA GLU A 423 18.24 -11.94 1.89
C GLU A 423 19.12 -11.34 3.00
N THR A 424 19.57 -12.16 3.95
CA THR A 424 20.44 -11.76 5.07
C THR A 424 21.87 -12.30 4.90
N PRO A 425 22.93 -11.47 4.99
CA PRO A 425 24.29 -11.89 4.65
C PRO A 425 24.97 -12.72 5.76
N ILE A 426 25.49 -13.89 5.39
CA ILE A 426 26.44 -14.67 6.21
C ILE A 426 27.85 -14.58 5.59
N ASN A 427 28.84 -14.28 6.43
CA ASN A 427 30.23 -13.99 6.01
C ASN A 427 31.08 -15.27 5.85
N ARG A 428 31.69 -15.46 4.66
CA ARG A 428 32.94 -16.25 4.52
C ARG A 428 33.65 -16.08 3.16
N GLN A 429 34.99 -16.02 3.20
CA GLN A 429 35.95 -16.18 2.09
C GLN A 429 37.36 -16.43 2.70
N PRO A 430 38.36 -16.91 1.94
CA PRO A 430 38.31 -17.72 0.71
C PRO A 430 39.25 -18.95 0.76
N GLU A 431 39.19 -19.87 -0.22
CA GLU A 431 40.41 -20.43 -0.87
C GLU A 431 40.09 -21.23 -2.16
N LYS A 432 41.14 -21.61 -2.89
CA LYS A 432 41.17 -22.30 -4.22
C LYS A 432 42.31 -23.35 -4.20
N PRO A 433 42.34 -24.40 -5.06
CA PRO A 433 42.56 -24.25 -6.51
C PRO A 433 41.94 -25.34 -7.44
N THR A 434 42.24 -25.24 -8.75
CA THR A 434 41.84 -26.12 -9.88
C THR A 434 42.79 -27.32 -10.12
N PRO A 435 42.38 -28.35 -10.91
CA PRO A 435 42.79 -28.55 -12.34
C PRO A 435 41.58 -28.68 -13.31
N ALA A 436 41.63 -28.38 -14.63
CA ALA A 436 42.23 -29.09 -15.79
C ALA A 436 41.66 -30.53 -16.02
N GLU A 437 41.31 -31.05 -17.22
CA GLU A 437 41.41 -30.68 -18.67
C GLU A 437 40.47 -31.65 -19.50
N SER A 438 40.17 -31.61 -20.82
CA SER A 438 40.48 -30.77 -22.02
C SER A 438 39.38 -30.92 -23.15
N ASP A 439 39.58 -30.26 -24.30
CA ASP A 439 39.16 -30.55 -25.72
C ASP A 439 37.73 -30.97 -26.18
N VAL A 440 37.23 -30.27 -27.23
CA VAL A 440 37.10 -30.75 -28.66
C VAL A 440 36.48 -29.65 -29.57
N GLN A 441 36.80 -29.64 -30.88
CA GLN A 441 36.29 -28.69 -31.90
C GLN A 441 35.51 -29.33 -33.05
N THR A 442 34.45 -28.66 -33.53
CA THR A 442 33.90 -28.60 -34.93
C THR A 442 32.82 -27.49 -34.96
N LYS A 443 32.62 -26.57 -35.93
CA LYS A 443 32.71 -26.53 -37.43
C LYS A 443 31.69 -27.44 -38.14
N ASP A 444 30.89 -27.06 -39.16
CA ASP A 444 30.43 -25.79 -39.79
C ASP A 444 28.95 -26.07 -40.27
N THR A 445 28.09 -25.24 -40.90
CA THR A 445 28.13 -23.91 -41.59
C THR A 445 26.69 -23.32 -41.61
N ASP A 446 26.49 -22.11 -42.14
CA ASP A 446 25.17 -21.44 -42.35
C ASP A 446 24.28 -22.04 -43.47
N ILE A 447 23.00 -21.64 -43.52
CA ILE A 447 22.20 -21.39 -44.75
C ILE A 447 20.92 -20.57 -44.40
N VAL A 448 20.35 -19.86 -45.38
CA VAL A 448 19.29 -18.84 -45.27
C VAL A 448 18.04 -19.24 -46.11
N ASP A 449 16.95 -18.47 -46.00
CA ASP A 449 15.84 -18.19 -46.96
C ASP A 449 14.46 -18.29 -46.24
N GLU A 450 13.77 -17.17 -45.97
CA GLU A 450 12.81 -16.41 -46.84
C GLU A 450 11.43 -17.12 -47.00
N GLU A 451 10.33 -16.53 -46.51
CA GLU A 451 9.38 -15.62 -47.22
C GLU A 451 8.59 -16.31 -48.36
N ASP A 452 7.31 -16.01 -48.71
CA ASP A 452 6.23 -15.09 -48.28
C ASP A 452 4.92 -15.70 -48.87
N THR A 453 3.69 -15.59 -48.31
CA THR A 453 2.65 -14.67 -48.84
C THR A 453 1.26 -14.79 -48.16
N LYS A 454 0.83 -13.68 -47.53
CA LYS A 454 -0.37 -12.89 -47.87
C LYS A 454 -1.70 -13.59 -48.32
N ARG A 455 -2.77 -13.55 -47.49
CA ARG A 455 -3.98 -12.67 -47.64
C ARG A 455 -5.27 -13.12 -46.91
N GLU A 456 -5.96 -12.17 -46.27
CA GLU A 456 -7.42 -12.22 -46.02
C GLU A 456 -8.22 -11.75 -47.26
N PRO A 457 -9.57 -11.84 -47.28
CA PRO A 457 -10.36 -10.66 -46.82
C PRO A 457 -11.75 -10.94 -46.17
N GLY A 458 -12.14 -10.10 -45.20
CA GLY A 458 -13.34 -9.25 -45.34
C GLY A 458 -14.72 -9.67 -44.77
N ALA A 459 -15.09 -9.04 -43.65
CA ALA A 459 -16.38 -8.36 -43.39
C ALA A 459 -17.73 -9.13 -43.16
N LEU A 460 -18.16 -9.13 -41.89
CA LEU A 460 -19.47 -8.65 -41.34
C LEU A 460 -20.82 -9.03 -42.00
N SER A 461 -21.67 -9.79 -41.27
CA SER A 461 -23.15 -9.62 -41.32
C SER A 461 -23.94 -10.23 -40.13
N LYS A 462 -24.59 -9.36 -39.34
CA LYS A 462 -25.93 -9.47 -38.68
C LYS A 462 -26.32 -10.67 -37.77
N PHE A 463 -26.39 -10.37 -36.46
CA PHE A 463 -27.58 -10.49 -35.58
C PHE A 463 -28.74 -11.46 -35.93
N GLY A 464 -29.10 -12.33 -34.96
CA GLY A 464 -30.49 -12.46 -34.49
C GLY A 464 -31.11 -13.86 -34.27
N LYS A 465 -31.62 -14.11 -33.04
CA LYS A 465 -32.44 -15.28 -32.57
C LYS A 465 -31.66 -16.61 -32.48
N SER A 466 -31.89 -17.52 -31.53
CA SER A 466 -33.01 -17.70 -30.59
C SER A 466 -32.54 -17.94 -29.14
N LEU A 467 -33.34 -17.46 -28.17
CA LEU A 467 -33.22 -17.79 -26.74
C LEU A 467 -34.65 -18.00 -26.20
N LYS A 468 -35.30 -19.12 -26.56
CA LYS A 468 -36.65 -19.42 -26.05
C LYS A 468 -37.06 -20.89 -25.90
N ASP A 469 -36.32 -21.84 -26.48
CA ASP A 469 -36.80 -23.22 -26.63
C ASP A 469 -36.15 -24.24 -25.67
N PHE A 470 -35.49 -23.78 -24.59
CA PHE A 470 -34.85 -24.66 -23.60
C PHE A 470 -35.22 -24.39 -22.12
N ILE A 471 -36.17 -23.47 -21.85
CA ILE A 471 -36.73 -23.23 -20.51
C ILE A 471 -38.25 -23.40 -20.57
N SER A 472 -38.71 -24.61 -20.88
CA SER A 472 -40.14 -24.97 -20.86
C SER A 472 -40.41 -26.48 -20.77
N LYS A 473 -39.54 -27.29 -20.15
CA LYS A 473 -39.83 -28.70 -19.90
C LYS A 473 -38.99 -29.36 -18.79
N MET A 474 -39.37 -29.13 -17.52
CA MET A 474 -39.27 -30.07 -16.37
C MET A 474 -39.85 -29.38 -15.11
N ALA A 475 -41.17 -29.24 -15.10
CA ALA A 475 -42.01 -28.90 -13.96
C ALA A 475 -43.40 -29.49 -14.26
N SER A 476 -44.12 -29.97 -13.21
CA SER A 476 -45.15 -31.03 -13.26
C SER A 476 -44.63 -32.37 -13.85
N GLU A 477 -44.98 -33.55 -13.33
CA GLU A 477 -46.03 -33.94 -12.36
C GLU A 477 -45.34 -34.54 -11.09
N GLU A 478 -45.67 -34.08 -9.87
CA GLU A 478 -46.72 -34.56 -8.94
C GLU A 478 -46.47 -35.93 -8.26
N GLU A 479 -45.93 -35.88 -7.03
CA GLU A 479 -46.58 -36.36 -5.79
C GLU A 479 -46.08 -35.53 -4.59
#